data_AF-A0A816WS60-F1
#
_entry.id   AF-A0A816WS60-F1
#
_cell.length_a   1.000
_cell.length_b   1.000
_cell.length_c   1.000
_cell.angle_alpha   90.00
_cell.angle_beta   90.00
_cell.angle_gamma   90.00
#
_symmetry.space_group_name_H-M   'P 1'
#
loop_
_entity.id
_entity.type
_entity.pdbx_description
1 polymer ?
#
loop_
_entity_poly.entity_id
_entity_poly.type
_entity_poly.pdbx_seq_one_letter_code
_entity_poly.pdbx_strand_id
1 'polypeptide(L)'
;MVTSTNEMIRRMTSSKIALRLIVIGSCMIALFIIHVTIGFASSNNRCYASLNDTYALFFDIYNMVIITVPAIVITLFSILIFKHVRQSHHRIVPISITRSSAQVIYLTPNSASQQRDIQFIRLALIQILTFMLFTIDYGIYNAYDFGISSIKKSSDRQAIEAFIRGVTVNLNYASVAVPFFSYTL
;
A
#
# COMPACT_ATOMS: atom_id res chain seq x y z
N MET A 1 -25.36 12.42 5.04
CA MET A 1 -24.86 11.02 5.05
C MET A 1 -25.61 10.27 3.98
N VAL A 2 -24.96 9.97 2.84
CA VAL A 2 -25.56 9.12 1.81
C VAL A 2 -25.23 7.69 2.19
N THR A 3 -26.13 7.04 2.92
CA THR A 3 -26.02 5.61 3.22
C THR A 3 -26.44 4.81 2.00
N SER A 4 -25.63 3.84 1.59
CA SER A 4 -26.01 2.82 0.62
C SER A 4 -27.35 2.20 1.03
N THR A 5 -28.25 2.00 0.07
CA THR A 5 -29.55 1.31 0.26
C THR A 5 -29.39 -0.16 0.64
N ASN A 6 -28.20 -0.74 0.45
CA ASN A 6 -27.92 -2.12 0.80
C ASN A 6 -27.40 -2.25 2.25
N GLU A 7 -28.18 -2.92 3.10
CA GLU A 7 -27.83 -3.12 4.51
C GLU A 7 -26.51 -3.86 4.73
N MET A 8 -26.12 -4.78 3.84
CA MET A 8 -24.83 -5.47 3.95
C MET A 8 -23.66 -4.50 3.79
N ILE A 9 -23.74 -3.60 2.82
CA ILE A 9 -22.71 -2.57 2.57
C ILE A 9 -22.65 -1.58 3.75
N ARG A 10 -23.81 -1.24 4.31
CA ARG A 10 -23.90 -0.36 5.49
C ARG A 10 -23.34 -1.01 6.76
N ARG A 11 -23.48 -2.34 6.91
CA ARG A 11 -22.86 -3.08 8.02
C ARG A 11 -21.34 -3.10 7.89
N MET A 12 -20.79 -3.26 6.69
CA MET A 12 -19.34 -3.29 6.47
C MET A 12 -18.63 -1.96 6.79
N THR A 13 -19.34 -0.84 6.80
CA THR A 13 -18.82 0.48 7.17
C THR A 13 -18.84 0.74 8.69
N SER A 14 -19.26 -0.24 9.49
CA SER A 14 -19.23 -0.13 10.96
C SER A 14 -17.80 -0.08 11.50
N SER A 15 -17.52 0.91 12.36
CA SER A 15 -16.24 1.05 13.04
C SER A 15 -15.84 -0.20 13.84
N LYS A 16 -16.81 -0.96 14.36
CA LYS A 16 -16.57 -2.23 15.07
C LYS A 16 -16.02 -3.31 14.15
N ILE A 17 -16.49 -3.38 12.91
CA ILE A 17 -16.00 -4.34 11.91
C ILE A 17 -14.62 -3.90 11.43
N ALA A 18 -14.43 -2.62 11.15
CA ALA A 18 -13.12 -2.07 10.79
C ALA A 18 -12.07 -2.37 11.87
N LEU A 19 -12.38 -2.15 13.15
CA LEU A 19 -11.46 -2.47 14.25
C LEU A 19 -11.13 -3.96 14.32
N ARG A 20 -12.12 -4.84 14.18
CA ARG A 20 -11.88 -6.29 14.15
C ARG A 20 -10.97 -6.70 13.01
N LEU A 21 -11.17 -6.14 11.81
CA LEU A 21 -10.32 -6.41 10.65
C LEU A 21 -8.89 -5.91 10.87
N ILE A 22 -8.71 -4.73 11.47
CA ILE A 22 -7.39 -4.19 11.81
C ILE A 22 -6.67 -5.10 12.82
N VAL A 23 -7.36 -5.54 13.88
CA VAL A 23 -6.78 -6.42 14.90
C VAL A 23 -6.40 -7.78 14.29
N ILE A 24 -7.32 -8.41 13.55
CA ILE A 24 -7.07 -9.70 12.90
C ILE A 24 -5.91 -9.57 11.90
N GLY A 25 -5.92 -8.53 11.07
CA GLY A 25 -4.84 -8.26 10.12
C GLY A 25 -3.50 -8.05 10.81
N SER A 26 -3.46 -7.30 11.90
CA SER A 26 -2.24 -7.08 12.69
C SER A 26 -1.71 -8.38 13.29
N CYS A 27 -2.59 -9.22 13.85
CA CYS A 27 -2.22 -10.54 14.37
C CYS A 27 -1.69 -11.45 13.25
N MET A 28 -2.32 -11.47 12.08
CA MET A 28 -1.81 -12.25 10.95
C MET A 28 -0.42 -11.77 10.52
N ILE A 29 -0.20 -10.47 10.38
CA ILE A 29 1.12 -9.91 10.02
C ILE A 29 2.17 -10.30 11.07
N ALA A 30 1.86 -10.19 12.36
CA ALA A 30 2.77 -10.59 13.43
C ALA A 30 3.13 -12.08 13.37
N LEU A 31 2.15 -12.94 13.09
CA LEU A 31 2.38 -14.38 12.87
C LEU A 31 3.27 -14.63 11.64
N PHE A 32 3.08 -13.87 10.57
CA PHE A 32 3.93 -13.99 9.37
C PHE A 32 5.37 -13.53 9.62
N ILE A 33 5.62 -12.58 10.51
CA ILE A 33 6.99 -12.07 10.78
C ILE A 33 7.76 -12.95 11.78
N ILE A 34 7.08 -13.82 12.54
CA ILE A 34 7.72 -14.58 13.63
C ILE A 34 8.90 -15.44 13.15
N HIS A 35 8.87 -15.94 11.91
CA HIS A 35 9.96 -16.75 11.35
C HIS A 35 11.29 -15.98 11.24
N VAL A 36 11.26 -14.65 11.17
CA VAL A 36 12.44 -13.79 11.09
C VAL A 36 13.21 -13.83 12.41
N THR A 37 12.51 -13.89 13.54
CA THR A 37 13.14 -13.93 14.87
C THR A 37 13.93 -15.21 15.12
N ILE A 38 13.53 -16.30 14.48
CA ILE A 38 14.15 -17.63 14.64
C ILE A 38 15.22 -17.86 13.57
N GLY A 39 14.97 -17.39 12.34
CA GLY A 39 15.81 -17.69 11.20
C GLY A 39 16.97 -16.72 10.96
N PHE A 40 17.13 -15.66 11.75
CA PHE A 40 18.30 -14.77 11.65
C PHE A 40 19.34 -15.10 12.71
N ALA A 41 20.61 -15.14 12.30
CA ALA A 41 21.75 -15.24 13.19
C ALA A 41 22.54 -13.94 13.19
N SER A 42 23.13 -13.64 14.34
CA SER A 42 24.09 -12.56 14.50
C SER A 42 25.48 -13.17 14.61
N SER A 43 26.35 -12.85 13.64
CA SER A 43 27.79 -13.13 13.74
C SER A 43 28.56 -11.97 13.12
N ASN A 44 29.71 -11.64 13.71
CA ASN A 44 30.58 -10.54 13.26
C ASN A 44 29.84 -9.21 13.07
N ASN A 45 28.99 -8.83 14.02
CA ASN A 45 28.24 -7.56 14.01
C ASN A 45 27.31 -7.38 12.79
N ARG A 46 26.97 -8.48 12.11
CA ARG A 46 26.03 -8.50 10.99
C ARG A 46 24.90 -9.48 11.31
N CYS A 47 23.67 -9.09 10.98
CA CYS A 47 22.52 -9.98 10.98
C CYS A 47 22.37 -10.57 9.58
N TYR A 48 22.32 -11.90 9.49
CA TYR A 48 22.08 -12.62 8.25
C TYR A 48 21.10 -13.77 8.49
N ALA A 49 20.39 -14.15 7.45
CA ALA A 49 19.56 -15.35 7.45
C ALA A 49 20.46 -16.57 7.73
N SER A 50 20.18 -17.29 8.82
CA SER A 50 21.02 -18.31 9.44
C SER A 50 20.89 -19.70 8.80
N LEU A 51 22.05 -20.36 8.70
CA LEU A 51 22.33 -21.81 8.77
C LEU A 51 21.84 -22.78 7.68
N ASN A 52 21.07 -22.41 6.67
CA ASN A 52 20.84 -23.27 5.48
C ASN A 52 20.49 -22.45 4.23
N ASP A 53 21.08 -22.77 3.08
CA ASP A 53 20.75 -22.18 1.77
C ASP A 53 19.24 -22.17 1.50
N THR A 54 18.52 -23.17 2.01
CA THR A 54 17.07 -23.30 1.90
C THR A 54 16.30 -22.17 2.60
N TYR A 55 16.76 -21.69 3.76
CA TYR A 55 16.08 -20.59 4.47
C TYR A 55 16.33 -19.24 3.79
N ALA A 56 17.53 -19.03 3.24
CA ALA A 56 17.82 -17.85 2.42
C ALA A 56 16.89 -17.78 1.21
N LEU A 57 16.74 -18.90 0.47
CA LEU A 57 15.81 -19.00 -0.66
C LEU A 57 14.35 -18.73 -0.23
N PHE A 58 13.91 -19.32 0.88
CA PHE A 58 12.58 -19.06 1.45
C PHE A 58 12.37 -17.58 1.78
N PHE A 59 13.36 -16.95 2.41
CA PHE A 59 13.32 -15.55 2.80
C PHE A 59 13.28 -14.61 1.59
N ASP A 60 14.01 -14.92 0.52
CA ASP A 60 13.99 -14.13 -0.72
C ASP A 60 12.62 -14.22 -1.42
N ILE A 61 12.05 -15.42 -1.52
CA ILE A 61 10.69 -15.63 -2.07
C ILE A 61 9.66 -14.89 -1.19
N TYR A 62 9.77 -15.00 0.12
CA TYR A 62 8.91 -14.29 1.07
C TYR A 62 8.97 -12.77 0.86
N ASN A 63 10.18 -12.19 0.73
CA ASN A 63 10.35 -10.77 0.47
C ASN A 63 9.75 -10.35 -0.87
N MET A 64 9.89 -11.17 -1.92
CA MET A 64 9.23 -10.88 -3.19
C MET A 64 7.70 -10.85 -3.04
N VAL A 65 7.11 -11.81 -2.33
CA VAL A 65 5.66 -11.90 -2.15
C VAL A 65 5.15 -10.72 -1.33
N ILE A 66 5.80 -10.39 -0.21
CA ILE A 66 5.35 -9.32 0.68
C ILE A 66 5.46 -7.92 0.05
N ILE A 67 6.36 -7.74 -0.93
CA ILE A 67 6.46 -6.47 -1.68
C ILE A 67 5.49 -6.47 -2.86
N THR A 68 5.45 -7.54 -3.64
CA THR A 68 4.75 -7.58 -4.93
C THR A 68 3.23 -7.65 -4.75
N VAL A 69 2.74 -8.48 -3.83
CA VAL A 69 1.29 -8.67 -3.65
C VAL A 69 0.60 -7.37 -3.21
N PRO A 70 1.07 -6.66 -2.16
CA PRO A 70 0.50 -5.36 -1.80
C PRO A 70 0.62 -4.34 -2.92
N ALA A 71 1.75 -4.29 -3.65
CA ALA A 71 1.92 -3.36 -4.77
C ALA A 71 0.85 -3.58 -5.87
N ILE A 72 0.57 -4.83 -6.25
CA ILE A 72 -0.47 -5.16 -7.23
C ILE A 72 -1.85 -4.76 -6.70
N VAL A 73 -2.20 -5.18 -5.48
CA VAL A 73 -3.50 -4.90 -4.86
C VAL A 73 -3.74 -3.40 -4.77
N ILE A 74 -2.77 -2.66 -4.25
CA ILE A 74 -2.82 -1.20 -4.11
C ILE A 74 -2.98 -0.52 -5.48
N THR A 75 -2.24 -0.98 -6.49
CA THR A 75 -2.32 -0.40 -7.85
C THR A 75 -3.71 -0.62 -8.46
N LEU A 76 -4.26 -1.84 -8.34
CA LEU A 76 -5.61 -2.15 -8.82
C LEU A 76 -6.67 -1.29 -8.14
N PHE A 77 -6.62 -1.20 -6.81
CA PHE A 77 -7.55 -0.35 -6.04
C PHE A 77 -7.40 1.13 -6.41
N SER A 78 -6.18 1.62 -6.61
CA SER A 78 -5.93 3.00 -7.03
C SER A 78 -6.57 3.33 -8.37
N ILE A 79 -6.44 2.43 -9.35
CA ILE A 79 -7.06 2.60 -10.67
C ILE A 79 -8.59 2.60 -10.56
N LEU A 80 -9.16 1.70 -9.75
CA LEU A 80 -10.61 1.64 -9.53
C LEU A 80 -11.12 2.91 -8.86
N ILE A 81 -10.43 3.40 -7.83
CA ILE A 81 -10.76 4.65 -7.14
C ILE A 81 -10.69 5.82 -8.12
N PHE A 82 -9.62 5.92 -8.92
CA PHE A 82 -9.47 6.97 -9.92
C PHE A 82 -10.61 6.97 -10.95
N LYS A 83 -10.99 5.80 -11.46
CA LYS A 83 -12.14 5.66 -12.38
C LYS A 83 -13.45 6.11 -11.71
N HIS A 84 -13.69 5.70 -10.46
CA HIS A 84 -14.89 6.08 -9.73
C HIS A 84 -14.96 7.59 -9.43
N VAL A 85 -13.85 8.22 -9.04
CA VAL A 85 -13.80 9.67 -8.82
C VAL A 85 -14.10 10.43 -10.10
N ARG A 86 -13.47 10.04 -11.21
CA ARG A 86 -13.70 10.68 -12.51
C ARG A 86 -15.17 10.58 -12.93
N GLN A 87 -15.78 9.41 -12.74
CA GLN A 87 -17.21 9.21 -13.04
C GLN A 87 -18.13 9.97 -12.08
N SER A 88 -17.79 10.07 -10.79
CA SER A 88 -18.53 10.85 -9.80
C SER A 88 -18.56 12.33 -10.14
N HIS A 89 -17.44 12.89 -10.62
CA HIS A 89 -17.37 14.28 -11.07
C HIS A 89 -18.27 14.58 -12.28
N HIS A 90 -18.51 13.59 -13.14
CA HIS A 90 -19.42 13.73 -14.29
C HIS A 90 -20.90 13.49 -13.96
N ARG A 91 -21.23 12.92 -12.78
CA ARG A 91 -22.60 12.58 -12.39
C ARG A 91 -23.31 13.64 -11.56
N ILE A 92 -22.72 14.82 -11.40
CA ILE A 92 -23.33 15.98 -10.75
C ILE A 92 -24.38 16.57 -11.71
N VAL A 93 -25.50 15.88 -11.87
CA VAL A 93 -26.69 16.42 -12.51
C VAL A 93 -27.44 17.20 -11.43
N PRO A 94 -27.73 18.50 -11.61
CA PRO A 94 -28.55 19.24 -10.66
C PRO A 94 -29.93 18.58 -10.58
N ILE A 95 -30.32 18.16 -9.38
CA ILE A 95 -31.66 17.60 -9.14
C ILE A 95 -32.62 18.79 -9.11
N SER A 96 -33.32 19.05 -10.21
CA SER A 96 -34.44 19.99 -10.24
C SER A 96 -35.67 19.33 -9.60
N ILE A 97 -35.99 19.68 -8.36
CA ILE A 97 -37.25 19.27 -7.75
C ILE A 97 -38.34 20.21 -8.25
N THR A 98 -39.16 19.76 -9.19
CA THR A 98 -40.38 20.48 -9.60
C THR A 98 -41.44 20.31 -8.52
N ARG A 99 -41.52 21.23 -7.56
CA ARG A 99 -42.73 21.40 -6.74
C ARG A 99 -43.78 22.13 -7.60
N SER A 100 -45.04 21.70 -7.55
CA SER A 100 -46.19 22.24 -8.29
C SER A 100 -46.57 23.71 -7.99
N SER A 101 -45.62 24.57 -7.65
CA SER A 101 -45.79 26.01 -7.52
C SER A 101 -44.45 26.70 -7.75
N ALA A 102 -44.16 27.05 -9.00
CA ALA A 102 -43.24 28.09 -9.51
C ALA A 102 -41.97 28.50 -8.71
N GLN A 103 -41.31 27.60 -7.98
CA GLN A 103 -39.97 27.84 -7.43
C GLN A 103 -39.08 26.62 -7.64
N VAL A 104 -38.18 26.73 -8.62
CA VAL A 104 -37.08 25.78 -8.83
C VAL A 104 -36.07 26.01 -7.71
N ILE A 105 -36.12 25.21 -6.66
CA ILE A 105 -35.09 25.19 -5.63
C ILE A 105 -33.95 24.32 -6.17
N TYR A 106 -32.84 24.95 -6.56
CA TYR A 106 -31.59 24.25 -6.84
C TYR A 106 -31.00 23.78 -5.50
N LEU A 107 -31.24 22.52 -5.15
CA LEU A 107 -30.48 21.86 -4.09
C LEU A 107 -29.07 21.63 -4.63
N THR A 108 -28.17 22.56 -4.35
CA THR A 108 -26.74 22.32 -4.54
C THR A 108 -26.35 21.14 -3.66
N PRO A 109 -25.79 20.05 -4.22
CA PRO A 109 -25.26 18.98 -3.40
C PRO A 109 -24.22 19.56 -2.45
N ASN A 110 -24.26 19.11 -1.20
CA ASN A 110 -23.48 19.64 -0.09
C ASN A 110 -21.96 19.58 -0.42
N SER A 111 -21.44 20.68 -0.99
CA SER A 111 -20.12 20.74 -1.63
C SER A 111 -18.98 20.42 -0.66
N ALA A 112 -19.16 20.74 0.62
CA ALA A 112 -18.20 20.49 1.68
C ALA A 112 -17.93 19.00 1.92
N SER A 113 -18.96 18.12 1.89
CA SER A 113 -18.73 16.67 2.08
C SER A 113 -18.01 16.05 0.88
N GLN A 114 -18.33 16.51 -0.33
CA GLN A 114 -17.71 16.02 -1.56
C GLN A 114 -16.24 16.46 -1.68
N GLN A 115 -15.93 17.70 -1.32
CA GLN A 115 -14.55 18.19 -1.25
C GLN A 115 -13.71 17.36 -0.27
N ARG A 116 -14.28 16.99 0.87
CA ARG A 116 -13.60 16.13 1.86
C ARG A 116 -13.33 14.72 1.32
N ASP A 117 -14.29 14.11 0.63
CA ASP A 117 -14.10 12.78 0.03
C ASP A 117 -13.00 12.80 -1.06
N ILE A 118 -12.95 13.86 -1.87
CA ILE A 118 -11.88 14.07 -2.87
C ILE A 118 -10.52 14.25 -2.19
N GLN A 119 -10.46 15.01 -1.08
CA GLN A 119 -9.22 15.18 -0.31
C GLN A 119 -8.71 13.85 0.25
N PHE A 120 -9.59 13.01 0.82
CA PHE A 120 -9.20 11.68 1.30
C PHE A 120 -8.66 10.78 0.18
N ILE A 121 -9.30 10.82 -1.00
CA ILE A 121 -8.82 10.04 -2.15
C ILE A 121 -7.47 10.57 -2.65
N ARG A 122 -7.29 11.90 -2.69
CA ARG A 122 -6.01 12.51 -3.07
C ARG A 122 -4.90 12.13 -2.08
N LEU A 123 -5.18 12.14 -0.78
CA LEU A 123 -4.23 11.69 0.25
C LEU A 123 -3.86 10.22 0.07
N ALA A 124 -4.85 9.35 -0.16
CA ALA A 124 -4.62 7.94 -0.44
C ALA A 124 -3.75 7.72 -1.70
N LEU A 125 -3.98 8.49 -2.78
CA LEU A 125 -3.13 8.40 -3.98
C LEU A 125 -1.70 8.84 -3.72
N ILE A 126 -1.49 9.93 -2.96
CA ILE A 126 -0.15 10.40 -2.57
C ILE A 126 0.56 9.34 -1.73
N GLN A 127 -0.14 8.73 -0.77
CA GLN A 127 0.36 7.64 0.05
C GLN A 127 0.82 6.47 -0.82
N ILE A 128 0.02 6.10 -1.81
CA ILE A 128 0.29 4.97 -2.70
C ILE A 128 1.50 5.26 -3.60
N LEU A 129 1.59 6.46 -4.16
CA LEU A 129 2.74 6.88 -4.96
C LEU A 129 4.01 6.91 -4.12
N THR A 130 3.93 7.43 -2.90
CA THR A 130 5.05 7.46 -1.96
C THR A 130 5.47 6.04 -1.61
N PHE A 131 4.55 5.17 -1.23
CA PHE A 131 4.87 3.77 -0.98
C PHE A 131 5.52 3.10 -2.20
N MET A 132 4.97 3.27 -3.40
CA MET A 132 5.56 2.71 -4.62
C MET A 132 7.00 3.21 -4.86
N LEU A 133 7.24 4.51 -4.76
CA LEU A 133 8.57 5.11 -4.96
C LEU A 133 9.63 4.56 -4.01
N PHE A 134 9.29 4.31 -2.76
CA PHE A 134 10.25 3.84 -1.76
C PHE A 134 10.41 2.32 -1.71
N THR A 135 9.50 1.55 -2.33
CA THR A 135 9.44 0.08 -2.16
C THR A 135 9.71 -0.68 -3.46
N ILE A 136 9.37 -0.12 -4.64
CA ILE A 136 9.52 -0.81 -5.93
C ILE A 136 10.99 -1.11 -6.25
N ASP A 137 11.90 -0.15 -6.01
CA ASP A 137 13.32 -0.33 -6.35
C ASP A 137 13.95 -1.52 -5.61
N TYR A 138 13.53 -1.74 -4.35
CA TYR A 138 13.96 -2.89 -3.57
C TYR A 138 13.40 -4.21 -4.14
N GLY A 139 12.15 -4.22 -4.57
CA GLY A 139 11.55 -5.37 -5.25
C GLY A 139 12.26 -5.72 -6.57
N ILE A 140 12.57 -4.70 -7.38
CA ILE A 140 13.32 -4.86 -8.64
C ILE A 140 14.72 -5.42 -8.37
N TYR A 141 15.43 -4.89 -7.37
CA TYR A 141 16.75 -5.39 -6.99
C TYR A 141 16.71 -6.87 -6.59
N ASN A 142 15.75 -7.28 -5.74
CA ASN A 142 15.63 -8.67 -5.32
C ASN A 142 15.30 -9.60 -6.51
N ALA A 143 14.44 -9.14 -7.44
CA ALA A 143 14.11 -9.89 -8.66
C ALA A 143 15.35 -10.10 -9.55
N TYR A 144 16.14 -9.04 -9.70
CA TYR A 144 17.40 -9.09 -10.39
C TYR A 144 18.38 -10.06 -9.72
N ASP A 145 18.65 -9.89 -8.43
CA ASP A 145 19.65 -10.69 -7.70
C ASP A 145 19.28 -12.18 -7.68
N PHE A 146 18.00 -12.50 -7.49
CA PHE A 146 17.50 -13.87 -7.60
C PHE A 146 17.78 -14.47 -8.98
N GLY A 147 17.48 -13.73 -10.06
CA GLY A 147 17.64 -14.20 -11.44
C GLY A 147 19.10 -14.40 -11.88
N ILE A 148 20.06 -13.73 -11.25
CA ILE A 148 21.49 -13.83 -11.58
C ILE A 148 22.35 -14.46 -10.47
N SER A 149 21.72 -15.00 -9.43
CA SER A 149 22.38 -15.56 -8.24
C SER A 149 23.41 -16.65 -8.56
N SER A 150 23.23 -17.37 -9.66
CA SER A 150 24.11 -18.46 -10.12
C SER A 150 25.32 -18.00 -10.95
N ILE A 151 25.40 -16.71 -11.31
CA ILE A 151 26.45 -16.19 -12.20
C ILE A 151 27.63 -15.68 -11.38
N LYS A 152 28.85 -16.11 -11.71
CA LYS A 152 30.07 -15.57 -11.07
C LYS A 152 30.27 -14.10 -11.45
N LYS A 153 30.31 -13.22 -10.45
CA LYS A 153 30.38 -11.76 -10.61
C LYS A 153 31.82 -11.26 -10.41
N SER A 154 32.25 -10.27 -11.20
CA SER A 154 33.53 -9.55 -10.98
C SER A 154 33.49 -8.72 -9.68
N SER A 155 34.65 -8.35 -9.13
CA SER A 155 34.75 -7.51 -7.93
C SER A 155 33.99 -6.19 -8.08
N ASP A 156 34.13 -5.54 -9.23
CA ASP A 156 33.53 -4.24 -9.49
C ASP A 156 32.00 -4.35 -9.55
N ARG A 157 31.50 -5.42 -10.16
CA ARG A 157 30.06 -5.70 -10.21
C ARG A 157 29.50 -5.97 -8.81
N GLN A 158 30.21 -6.71 -7.97
CA GLN A 158 29.80 -6.94 -6.58
C GLN A 158 29.73 -5.63 -5.78
N ALA A 159 30.69 -4.71 -6.00
CA ALA A 159 30.67 -3.41 -5.35
C ALA A 159 29.47 -2.55 -5.79
N ILE A 160 29.17 -2.50 -7.09
CA ILE A 160 28.00 -1.80 -7.64
C ILE A 160 26.71 -2.37 -7.07
N GLU A 161 26.55 -3.70 -7.08
CA GLU A 161 25.36 -4.36 -6.57
C GLU A 161 25.19 -4.17 -5.05
N ALA A 162 26.28 -4.17 -4.28
CA ALA A 162 26.25 -3.85 -2.86
C ALA A 162 25.81 -2.41 -2.59
N PHE A 163 26.27 -1.45 -3.41
CA PHE A 163 25.82 -0.06 -3.34
C PHE A 163 24.32 0.06 -3.64
N ILE A 164 23.87 -0.54 -4.75
CA ILE A 164 22.45 -0.54 -5.13
C ILE A 164 21.59 -1.17 -4.02
N ARG A 165 21.99 -2.33 -3.49
CA ARG A 165 21.33 -2.98 -2.36
C ARG A 165 21.24 -2.06 -1.15
N GLY A 166 22.33 -1.37 -0.81
CA GLY A 166 22.36 -0.43 0.31
C GLY A 166 21.35 0.69 0.12
N VAL A 167 21.32 1.31 -1.06
CA VAL A 167 20.38 2.39 -1.38
C VAL A 167 18.93 1.89 -1.32
N THR A 168 18.62 0.77 -1.96
CA THR A 168 17.25 0.25 -2.03
C THR A 168 16.72 -0.24 -0.69
N VAL A 169 17.57 -0.84 0.16
CA VAL A 169 17.20 -1.21 1.54
C VAL A 169 16.91 0.04 2.39
N ASN A 170 17.74 1.07 2.30
CA ASN A 170 17.51 2.32 3.04
C ASN A 170 16.21 3.02 2.58
N LEU A 171 15.94 3.05 1.29
CA LEU A 171 14.67 3.55 0.76
C LEU A 171 13.49 2.73 1.26
N ASN A 172 13.60 1.40 1.27
CA ASN A 172 12.58 0.51 1.78
C ASN A 172 12.28 0.77 3.27
N TYR A 173 13.31 0.97 4.11
CA TYR A 173 13.09 1.33 5.51
C TYR A 173 12.48 2.73 5.68
N ALA A 174 12.87 3.68 4.84
CA ALA A 174 12.26 5.00 4.82
C ALA A 174 10.76 4.95 4.43
N SER A 175 10.32 3.93 3.68
CA SER A 175 8.91 3.73 3.33
C SER A 175 7.98 3.58 4.54
N VAL A 176 8.51 3.21 5.72
CA VAL A 176 7.72 3.09 6.96
C VAL A 176 7.63 4.44 7.69
N ALA A 177 8.69 5.25 7.61
CA ALA A 177 8.81 6.53 8.32
C ALA A 177 8.17 7.70 7.57
N VAL A 178 8.37 7.79 6.26
CA VAL A 178 7.86 8.90 5.43
C VAL A 178 6.33 9.01 5.49
N PRO A 179 5.57 7.90 5.40
CA PRO A 179 4.14 8.02 5.40
C PRO A 179 3.60 8.49 6.75
N PHE A 180 4.24 8.18 7.88
CA PHE A 180 3.84 8.76 9.18
C PHE A 180 3.79 10.29 9.15
N PHE A 181 4.77 10.93 8.53
CA PHE A 181 4.78 12.39 8.34
C PHE A 181 3.74 12.85 7.31
N SER A 182 3.50 12.07 6.25
CA SER A 182 2.43 12.35 5.28
C SER A 182 1.02 12.12 5.85
N TYR A 183 0.87 11.33 6.92
CA TYR A 183 -0.42 11.00 7.56
C TYR A 183 -0.81 11.95 8.69
N THR A 184 0.14 12.70 9.25
CA THR A 184 -0.07 13.59 10.41
C THR A 184 -0.15 15.07 10.04
N LEU A 185 0.20 15.44 8.80
CA LEU A 185 0.06 16.76 8.18
C LEU A 185 -1.21 16.83 7.32
#